data_AF-A0A416CH25-F1
#
_entry.id   AF-A0A416CH25-F1
#
_cell.length_a   1.000
_cell.length_b   1.000
_cell.length_c   1.000
_cell.angle_alpha   90.00
_cell.angle_beta   90.00
_cell.angle_gamma   90.00
#
_symmetry.space_group_name_H-M   'P 1'
#
loop_
_entity.id
_entity.type
_entity.pdbx_description
1 polymer ?
#
loop_
_entity_poly.entity_id
_entity_poly.type
_entity_poly.pdbx_seq_one_letter_code
_entity_poly.pdbx_strand_id
1 'polypeptide(L)' 'MNIGNQILTIRKEKQLTQEEFGRLFHVTRQTVSNWENGVSLR' A
#
# COMPACT_ATOMS: atom_id res chain seq x y z
N MET A 1 -7.12 -11.59 8.85
CA MET A 1 -6.17 -10.60 8.28
C MET A 1 -6.73 -10.20 6.93
N ASN A 2 -7.01 -8.91 6.68
CA ASN A 2 -7.48 -8.43 5.37
C ASN A 2 -6.27 -8.13 4.47
N ILE A 3 -6.44 -8.17 3.14
CA ILE A 3 -5.39 -7.90 2.15
C ILE A 3 -4.67 -6.55 2.41
N GLY A 4 -5.39 -5.53 2.88
CA GLY A 4 -4.80 -4.23 3.22
C GLY A 4 -3.76 -4.33 4.34
N ASN A 5 -4.01 -5.16 5.36
CA ASN A 5 -3.05 -5.40 6.44
C ASN A 5 -1.83 -6.18 5.94
N GLN A 6 -1.99 -7.10 4.98
CA GLN A 6 -0.86 -7.83 4.41
C GLN A 6 0.05 -6.91 3.61
N ILE A 7 -0.53 -6.02 2.79
CA ILE A 7 0.21 -5.01 2.04
C ILE A 7 0.98 -4.09 2.99
N LEU A 8 0.31 -3.61 4.05
CA LEU A 8 0.93 -2.78 5.09
C LEU A 8 2.12 -3.47 5.76
N THR A 9 1.96 -4.74 6.14
CA THR A 9 3.03 -5.54 6.77
C THR A 9 4.22 -5.69 5.83
N ILE A 10 4.00 -6.15 4.60
CA ILE A 10 5.08 -6.35 3.61
C ILE A 10 5.84 -5.04 3.35
N ARG A 11 5.12 -3.92 3.19
CA ARG A 11 5.75 -2.62 2.96
C ARG A 11 6.64 -2.20 4.13
N LYS A 12 6.16 -2.36 5.37
CA LYS A 12 6.90 -2.01 6.58
C LYS A 12 8.10 -2.93 6.80
N GLU A 13 7.99 -4.22 6.55
CA GLU A 13 9.10 -5.19 6.60
C GLU A 13 10.23 -4.82 5.62
N LYS A 14 9.87 -4.24 4.47
CA LYS A 14 10.82 -3.72 3.48
C LYS A 14 11.31 -2.30 3.79
N GLN A 15 10.85 -1.68 4.88
CA GLN A 15 11.20 -0.31 5.28
C GLN A 15 10.89 0.74 4.20
N LEU A 16 9.81 0.54 3.44
CA LEU A 16 9.42 1.44 2.36
C LEU A 16 8.34 2.42 2.82
N THR A 17 8.41 3.66 2.36
CA THR A 17 7.28 4.59 2.38
C THR A 17 6.17 4.12 1.41
N GLN A 18 4.95 4.62 1.58
CA GLN A 18 3.85 4.36 0.62
C GLN A 18 4.21 4.84 -0.81
N GLU A 19 5.01 5.90 -0.92
CA GLU A 19 5.46 6.44 -2.21
C GLU A 19 6.50 5.54 -2.87
N GLU A 20 7.51 5.09 -2.13
CA GLU A 20 8.50 4.11 -2.63
C GLU A 20 7.85 2.79 -3.02
N PHE A 21 6.92 2.30 -2.21
CA PHE A 21 6.16 1.10 -2.54
C PHE A 21 5.31 1.29 -3.79
N GLY A 22 4.62 2.43 -3.92
CA GLY A 22 3.82 2.74 -5.10
C GLY A 22 4.63 2.80 -6.38
N ARG A 23 5.86 3.33 -6.33
CA ARG A 23 6.79 3.35 -7.46
C ARG A 23 7.12 1.95 -8.00
N LEU A 24 7.14 0.91 -7.15
CA LEU A 24 7.38 -0.48 -7.59
C LEU A 24 6.24 -1.05 -8.45
N PHE A 25 5.02 -0.55 -8.28
CA PHE A 25 3.83 -1.02 -8.99
C PHE A 25 3.27 0.03 -9.97
N HIS A 26 4.01 1.12 -10.20
CA HIS A 26 3.60 2.24 -11.05
C HIS A 26 2.27 2.89 -10.61
N VAL A 27 2.04 2.95 -9.30
CA VAL A 27 0.85 3.58 -8.71
C VAL A 27 1.24 4.74 -7.79
N THR A 28 0.28 5.61 -7.51
CA THR A 28 0.48 6.73 -6.59
C THR A 28 0.51 6.28 -5.13
N ARG A 29 1.13 7.07 -4.26
CA ARG A 29 1.04 6.92 -2.79
C ARG A 29 -0.42 6.76 -2.31
N GLN A 30 -1.35 7.53 -2.89
CA GLN A 30 -2.78 7.48 -2.55
C GLN A 30 -3.38 6.11 -2.88
N THR A 31 -2.98 5.51 -3.99
CA THR A 31 -3.43 4.16 -4.38
C THR A 31 -2.98 3.11 -3.35
N VAL A 32 -1.72 3.20 -2.91
CA VAL A 32 -1.20 2.32 -1.84
C VAL A 32 -1.94 2.55 -0.52
N SER A 33 -2.21 3.81 -0.17
CA SER A 33 -3.02 4.15 1.02
C SER A 33 -4.42 3.54 0.94
N ASN A 34 -5.06 3.59 -0.23
CA ASN A 34 -6.38 3.00 -0.45
C ASN A 34 -6.36 1.47 -0.29
N TRP A 35 -5.32 0.80 -0.81
CA TRP A 35 -5.11 -0.63 -0.60
C TRP A 35 -4.96 -0.99 0.89
N GLU A 36 -4.12 -0.25 1.62
CA GLU A 36 -3.86 -0.50 3.03
C GLU A 36 -5.09 -0.25 3.92
N ASN A 37 -5.94 0.71 3.57
CA ASN A 37 -7.14 1.06 4.34
C ASN A 37 -8.42 0.36 3.87
N GLY A 38 -8.35 -0.47 2.81
CA GLY A 38 -9.52 -1.17 2.26
C GLY A 38 -10.55 -0.23 1.62
N VAL A 39 -10.15 0.99 1.25
CA VAL A 39 -11.02 1.95 0.57
C VAL A 39 -10.87 1.74 -0.93
N SER A 40 -11.77 0.98 -1.54
CA SER A 40 -11.95 1.04 -3.00
C SER A 40 -12.47 2.43 -3.35
N LEU A 41 -11.76 3.15 -4.24
CA LEU A 41 -12.29 4.34 -4.90
C LEU A 41 -13.69 3.97 -5.43
N ARG A 42 -14.73 4.61 -4.87
CA ARG A 42 -16.05 4.62 -5.49
C ARG A 42 -15.99 5.43 -6.78
#